data_AF-A0A2S6U4K6-F1
#
_entry.id   AF-A0A2S6U4K6-F1
#
_cell.length_a   1.000
_cell.length_b   1.000
_cell.length_c   1.000
_cell.angle_alpha   90.00
_cell.angle_beta   90.00
_cell.angle_gamma   90.00
#
_symmetry.space_group_name_H-M   'P 1'
#
loop_
_entity.id
_entity.type
_entity.pdbx_description
1 polymer ?
#
loop_
_entity_poly.entity_id
_entity_poly.type
_entity_poly.pdbx_seq_one_letter_code
_entity_poly.pdbx_strand_id
1 'polypeptide(L)' 'GIGPGMVQFAEFSKRIPEDVRKMAAKARDDIAAGKLHPFTGPINKQDGSVWLKAGQTAPDGDLAGMNFYVEGVEGSLPK' A
#
# COMPACT_ATOMS: atom_id res chain seq x y z
N GLY A 1 5.20 8.33 8.64
CA GLY A 1 4.57 8.12 7.32
C GLY A 1 4.12 9.45 6.71
N ILE A 2 3.13 9.44 5.82
CA ILE A 2 2.73 10.63 5.06
C ILE A 2 2.10 11.71 5.97
N GLY A 3 1.17 11.35 6.86
CA GLY A 3 0.48 12.31 7.74
C GLY A 3 1.43 13.15 8.62
N PRO A 4 2.38 12.52 9.36
CA PRO A 4 3.40 13.25 10.13
C PRO A 4 4.49 13.94 9.29
N GLY A 5 4.44 13.87 7.96
CA GLY A 5 5.39 14.56 7.07
C GLY A 5 6.74 13.86 6.88
N MET A 6 6.97 12.69 7.47
CA MET A 6 8.22 11.92 7.31
C MET A 6 8.40 11.36 5.89
N VAL A 7 7.29 11.16 5.16
CA VAL A 7 7.28 10.66 3.77
C VAL A 7 6.49 11.66 2.93
N GLN A 8 7.04 12.04 1.78
CA GLN A 8 6.43 13.03 0.89
C GLN A 8 6.46 12.54 -0.56
N PHE A 9 5.50 13.02 -1.35
CA PHE A 9 5.46 12.81 -2.79
C PHE A 9 6.03 14.04 -3.49
N ALA A 10 6.91 13.82 -4.46
CA ALA A 10 7.31 14.85 -5.41
C ALA A 10 6.12 15.28 -6.28
N GLU A 11 6.28 16.37 -7.04
CA GLU A 11 5.26 16.81 -7.98
C GLU A 11 4.97 15.75 -9.06
N PHE A 12 3.69 15.52 -9.32
CA PHE A 12 3.28 14.62 -10.39
C PHE A 12 3.65 15.17 -11.76
N SER A 13 4.27 14.35 -12.61
CA SER A 13 4.62 14.73 -13.98
C SER A 13 3.40 15.22 -14.78
N LYS A 14 3.57 16.24 -15.62
CA LYS A 14 2.52 16.73 -16.53
C LYS A 14 2.03 15.68 -17.55
N ARG A 15 2.79 14.60 -17.74
CA ARG A 15 2.42 13.49 -18.63
C ARG A 15 1.32 12.58 -18.06
N ILE A 16 1.06 12.67 -16.77
CA ILE A 16 0.00 11.89 -16.12
C ILE A 16 -1.35 12.55 -16.44
N PRO A 17 -2.33 11.81 -16.97
CA PRO A 17 -3.69 12.29 -17.17
C PRO A 17 -4.29 12.92 -15.89
N GLU A 18 -5.15 13.92 -16.05
CA GLU A 18 -5.66 14.69 -14.91
C GLU A 18 -6.47 13.84 -13.93
N ASP A 19 -7.28 12.93 -14.44
CA ASP A 19 -8.05 11.95 -13.67
C ASP A 19 -7.13 11.05 -12.83
N VAL A 20 -6.05 10.52 -13.43
CA VAL A 20 -5.07 9.69 -12.73
C VAL A 20 -4.35 10.49 -11.64
N ARG A 21 -4.01 11.74 -11.92
CA ARG A 21 -3.40 12.65 -10.95
C ARG A 21 -4.33 12.93 -9.77
N LYS A 22 -5.62 13.15 -10.02
CA LYS A 22 -6.64 13.32 -8.98
C LYS A 22 -6.80 12.06 -8.14
N MET A 23 -6.82 10.88 -8.77
CA MET A 23 -6.89 9.59 -8.06
C MET A 23 -5.67 9.40 -7.14
N ALA A 24 -4.46 9.65 -7.64
CA ALA A 24 -3.24 9.53 -6.85
C ALA A 24 -3.18 10.54 -5.68
N ALA A 25 -3.55 11.80 -5.94
CA ALA A 25 -3.62 12.82 -4.90
C ALA A 25 -4.65 12.45 -3.80
N LYS A 26 -5.83 11.97 -4.20
CA LYS A 26 -6.85 11.51 -3.25
C LYS A 26 -6.35 10.34 -2.39
N ALA A 27 -5.71 9.34 -2.99
CA ALA A 27 -5.16 8.21 -2.24
C ALA A 27 -4.07 8.66 -1.25
N ARG A 28 -3.17 9.56 -1.67
CA ARG A 28 -2.16 10.17 -0.78
C ARG A 28 -2.81 10.85 0.41
N ASP A 29 -3.83 11.68 0.17
CA ASP A 29 -4.48 12.47 1.22
C ASP A 29 -5.31 11.58 2.15
N ASP A 30 -5.98 10.54 1.63
CA ASP A 30 -6.68 9.55 2.45
C ASP A 30 -5.73 8.73 3.33
N ILE A 31 -4.53 8.38 2.82
CA ILE A 31 -3.48 7.73 3.64
C ILE A 31 -2.95 8.69 4.70
N ALA A 32 -2.71 9.95 4.35
CA ALA A 32 -2.26 10.98 5.28
C ALA A 32 -3.27 11.19 6.42
N ALA A 33 -4.56 11.14 6.11
CA ALA A 33 -5.66 11.27 7.06
C ALA A 33 -5.99 9.98 7.83
N GLY A 34 -5.31 8.85 7.54
CA GLY A 34 -5.59 7.55 8.16
C GLY A 34 -6.94 6.94 7.73
N LYS A 35 -7.55 7.40 6.63
CA LYS A 35 -8.79 6.84 6.07
C LYS A 35 -8.52 5.62 5.20
N LEU A 36 -7.35 5.59 4.57
CA LEU A 36 -6.88 4.49 3.73
C LEU A 36 -5.59 3.91 4.33
N HIS A 37 -5.62 2.64 4.70
CA HIS A 37 -4.44 1.90 5.13
C HIS A 37 -4.02 0.94 4.01
N PRO A 38 -2.79 1.05 3.45
CA PRO A 38 -2.36 0.25 2.31
C PRO A 38 -2.48 -1.26 2.51
N PHE A 39 -2.26 -1.74 3.75
CA PHE A 39 -2.33 -3.14 4.12
C PHE A 39 -3.65 -3.44 4.85
N THR A 40 -4.77 -3.22 4.16
CA THR A 40 -6.11 -3.62 4.62
C THR A 40 -6.65 -4.69 3.68
N GLY A 41 -7.12 -5.80 4.24
CA GLY A 41 -7.63 -6.92 3.46
C GLY A 41 -8.92 -6.61 2.71
N PRO A 42 -9.27 -7.46 1.72
CA PRO A 42 -8.69 -8.77 1.48
C PRO A 42 -7.34 -8.73 0.75
N ILE A 43 -6.32 -9.39 1.30
CA ILE A 43 -5.00 -9.55 0.66
C ILE A 43 -4.57 -11.00 0.80
N ASN A 44 -4.17 -11.61 -0.31
CA ASN A 44 -3.55 -12.93 -0.37
C ASN A 44 -2.03 -12.79 -0.54
N LYS A 45 -1.31 -13.83 -0.12
CA LYS A 45 0.11 -14.00 -0.43
C LYS A 45 0.29 -14.49 -1.86
N GLN A 46 1.53 -14.45 -2.34
CA GLN A 46 1.93 -14.91 -3.67
C GLN A 46 1.53 -16.38 -3.94
N ASP A 47 1.47 -17.22 -2.90
CA ASP A 47 1.04 -18.62 -2.97
C ASP A 47 -0.49 -18.83 -2.98
N GLY A 48 -1.26 -17.74 -2.97
CA GLY A 48 -2.73 -17.76 -2.93
C GLY A 48 -3.33 -17.95 -1.53
N SER A 49 -2.52 -18.13 -0.49
CA SER A 49 -3.02 -18.21 0.88
C SER A 49 -3.47 -16.84 1.39
N VAL A 50 -4.56 -16.81 2.16
CA VAL A 50 -5.09 -15.55 2.72
C VAL A 50 -4.13 -14.99 3.76
N TRP A 51 -3.70 -13.73 3.61
CA TRP A 51 -2.94 -13.01 4.63
C TRP A 51 -3.85 -12.12 5.49
N LEU A 52 -4.62 -11.23 4.87
CA LEU A 52 -5.55 -10.35 5.55
C LEU A 52 -6.97 -10.60 5.04
N LYS A 53 -7.91 -10.80 5.97
CA LYS A 53 -9.33 -10.90 5.64
C LYS A 53 -9.91 -9.52 5.30
N ALA A 54 -11.07 -9.48 4.64
CA ALA A 54 -11.75 -8.22 4.32
C ALA A 54 -11.91 -7.32 5.57
N GLY A 55 -11.44 -6.07 5.46
CA GLY A 55 -11.48 -5.08 6.55
C GLY A 55 -10.43 -5.26 7.65
N GLN A 56 -9.59 -6.29 7.59
CA GLN A 56 -8.49 -6.48 8.53
C GLN A 56 -7.28 -5.65 8.10
N THR A 57 -6.85 -4.72 8.95
CA THR A 57 -5.60 -3.97 8.74
C THR A 57 -4.43 -4.68 9.41
N ALA A 58 -3.30 -4.80 8.72
CA ALA A 58 -2.09 -5.40 9.28
C ALA A 58 -1.54 -4.55 10.46
N PRO A 59 -1.15 -5.18 11.58
CA PRO A 59 -0.46 -4.48 12.66
C PRO A 59 0.99 -4.15 12.26
N ASP A 60 1.56 -3.09 12.83
CA ASP A 60 2.91 -2.62 12.49
C ASP A 60 4.01 -3.70 12.68
N GLY A 61 3.85 -4.59 13.66
CA GLY A 61 4.79 -5.69 13.90
C GLY A 61 4.86 -6.68 12.73
N ASP A 62 3.72 -7.00 12.12
CA ASP A 62 3.66 -7.89 10.95
C ASP A 62 4.29 -7.21 9.73
N LEU A 63 4.09 -5.90 9.59
CA LEU A 63 4.67 -5.11 8.50
C LEU A 63 6.20 -5.02 8.64
N ALA A 64 6.71 -4.84 9.85
CA ALA A 64 8.14 -4.79 10.11
C ALA A 64 8.83 -6.14 9.85
N GLY A 65 8.12 -7.26 10.05
CA GLY A 65 8.61 -8.61 9.82
C GLY A 65 8.24 -9.22 8.46
N MET A 66 7.68 -8.42 7.53
CA MET A 66 7.09 -8.96 6.30
C MET A 66 8.15 -9.63 5.42
N ASN A 67 8.05 -10.95 5.27
CA ASN A 67 9.00 -11.81 4.58
C ASN A 67 8.33 -12.68 3.50
N PHE A 68 7.30 -12.13 2.86
CA PHE A 68 6.59 -12.76 1.74
C PHE A 68 6.11 -11.68 0.76
N TYR A 69 5.74 -12.09 -0.44
CA TYR A 69 5.08 -11.23 -1.42
C TYR A 69 3.57 -11.46 -1.45
N VAL A 70 2.82 -10.45 -1.89
CA VAL A 70 1.37 -10.55 -2.12
C VAL A 70 1.08 -11.18 -3.49
N GLU A 71 -0.16 -11.63 -3.68
CA GLU A 71 -0.64 -12.16 -4.96
C GLU A 71 -0.36 -11.19 -6.13
N GLY A 72 0.07 -11.72 -7.28
CA GLY A 72 0.40 -10.94 -8.47
C GLY A 72 1.82 -10.37 -8.54
N VAL A 73 2.61 -10.48 -7.46
CA VAL A 73 4.05 -10.17 -7.51
C VAL A 73 4.80 -11.33 -8.13
N GLU A 74 5.66 -11.05 -9.11
CA GLU A 74 6.60 -12.03 -9.68
C GLU A 74 7.98 -11.88 -9.05
N GLY A 75 8.64 -13.02 -8.77
CA GLY A 75 9.96 -13.06 -8.14
C GLY A 75 9.95 -13.85 -6.82
N SER A 76 11.16 -14.13 -6.31
CA SER A 76 11.37 -14.87 -5.06
C SER A 76 12.23 -14.05 -4.12
N LEU A 77 11.94 -14.13 -2.82
CA LEU A 77 12.81 -13.52 -1.82
C LEU A 77 14.19 -14.21 -1.82
N PRO A 78 15.28 -13.44 -1.60
CA PRO A 78 16.60 -14.02 -1.36
C PRO A 78 16.55 -15.03 -0.21
N LYS A 79 17.28 -16.13 -0.36
CA LYS A 79 17.40 -17.20 0.66
C LYS A 79 18.50 -16.88 1.65
#